data_AF-A0A1C6FWP2-F1
#
_entry.id   AF-A0A1C6FWP2-F1
#
_cell.length_a   1.000
_cell.length_b   1.000
_cell.length_c   1.000
_cell.angle_alpha   90.00
_cell.angle_beta   90.00
_cell.angle_gamma   90.00
#
_symmetry.space_group_name_H-M   'P 1'
#
loop_
_entity.id
_entity.type
_entity.pdbx_description
1 polymer ?
#
loop_
_entity_poly.entity_id
_entity_poly.type
_entity_poly.pdbx_seq_one_letter_code
_entity_poly.pdbx_strand_id
1 'polypeptide(L)'
;MLRPIPQSLLGDIATIKVCAGIDRYQHAIWDETVVQHVHLQNTNEVKKTRDNTEVVLRSVLFIDGRLSSPALDYDALASTSLQNGKPLRCEVRNASSQKYGEFEVLTVDPVPDVPATRVHHIELGLV
;
A
#
# COMPACT_ATOMS: atom_id res chain seq x y z
N MET A 1 6.62 -24.19 2.26
CA MET A 1 6.81 -22.81 1.78
C MET A 1 5.66 -22.50 0.85
N LEU A 2 4.95 -21.40 1.13
CA LEU A 2 3.95 -20.86 0.22
C LEU A 2 4.66 -20.40 -1.07
N ARG A 3 4.01 -20.62 -2.20
CA ARG A 3 4.53 -20.11 -3.46
C ARG A 3 4.26 -18.61 -3.52
N PRO A 4 5.23 -17.81 -4.01
CA PRO A 4 5.02 -16.38 -4.27
C PRO A 4 3.75 -16.13 -5.07
N ILE A 5 3.23 -14.90 -4.98
CA ILE A 5 2.14 -14.45 -5.83
C ILE A 5 2.56 -14.68 -7.29
N PRO A 6 1.70 -15.28 -8.14
CA PRO A 6 2.03 -15.52 -9.54
C PRO A 6 2.53 -14.23 -10.19
N GLN A 7 3.74 -14.28 -10.77
CA GLN A 7 4.39 -13.11 -11.36
C GLN A 7 3.52 -12.41 -12.42
N SER A 8 2.67 -13.16 -13.12
CA SER A 8 1.73 -12.62 -14.11
C SER A 8 0.68 -11.67 -13.52
N LEU A 9 0.46 -11.71 -12.20
CA LEU A 9 -0.45 -10.79 -11.50
C LEU A 9 0.27 -9.53 -11.00
N LEU A 10 1.58 -9.61 -10.79
CA LEU A 10 2.42 -8.54 -10.26
C LEU A 10 2.88 -7.57 -11.36
N GLY A 11 1.92 -7.03 -12.12
CA GLY A 11 2.17 -6.14 -13.26
C GLY A 11 2.18 -4.65 -12.92
N ASP A 12 1.78 -4.29 -11.70
CA ASP A 12 1.60 -2.90 -11.30
C ASP A 12 2.86 -2.33 -10.62
N ILE A 13 2.87 -1.01 -10.50
CA ILE A 13 3.94 -0.21 -9.89
C ILE A 13 3.30 0.70 -8.85
N ALA A 14 3.86 0.73 -7.63
CA ALA A 14 3.44 1.63 -6.58
C ALA A 14 4.54 2.63 -6.24
N THR A 15 4.21 3.91 -6.18
CA THR A 15 5.05 4.95 -5.58
C THR A 15 4.60 5.16 -4.15
N ILE A 16 5.39 4.68 -3.19
CA ILE A 16 5.17 4.84 -1.76
C ILE A 16 5.64 6.24 -1.35
N LYS A 17 4.77 7.00 -0.68
CA LYS A 17 5.01 8.38 -0.27
C LYS A 17 4.96 8.47 1.25
N VAL A 18 6.12 8.64 1.85
CA VAL A 18 6.29 8.81 3.30
C VAL A 18 6.33 10.30 3.58
N CYS A 19 5.53 10.77 4.54
CA CYS A 19 5.60 12.16 4.95
C CYS A 19 6.96 12.42 5.61
N ALA A 20 7.75 13.34 5.06
CA ALA A 20 9.02 13.81 5.62
C ALA A 20 8.81 14.97 6.61
N GLY A 21 7.64 15.60 6.57
CA GLY A 21 7.25 16.72 7.42
C GLY A 21 6.20 17.60 6.75
N ILE A 22 5.86 18.69 7.43
CA ILE A 22 4.90 19.69 6.96
C ILE A 22 5.63 21.03 6.79
N ASP A 23 5.43 21.68 5.65
CA ASP A 23 6.02 22.98 5.36
C ASP A 23 5.31 24.13 6.09
N ARG A 24 5.84 25.35 5.94
CA ARG A 24 5.28 26.56 6.56
C ARG A 24 3.85 26.92 6.09
N TYR A 25 3.37 26.28 5.04
CA TYR A 25 2.05 26.47 4.43
C TYR A 25 1.10 25.31 4.71
N GLN A 26 1.44 24.40 5.62
CA GLN A 26 0.66 23.21 5.97
C GLN A 26 0.58 22.16 4.84
N HIS A 27 1.50 22.20 3.86
CA HIS A 27 1.62 21.16 2.85
C HIS A 27 2.61 20.09 3.28
N ALA A 28 2.26 18.83 3.03
CA ALA A 28 3.16 17.72 3.31
C ALA A 28 4.27 17.61 2.26
N ILE A 29 5.47 17.37 2.76
CA ILE A 29 6.64 17.02 1.96
C ILE A 29 6.71 15.49 1.94
N TRP A 30 6.91 14.90 0.77
CA TRP A 30 6.87 13.46 0.58
C TRP A 30 8.23 12.93 0.13
N ASP A 31 8.75 11.93 0.84
CA ASP A 31 9.82 11.08 0.36
C ASP A 31 9.21 9.92 -0.43
N GLU A 32 9.58 9.81 -1.69
CA GLU A 32 8.96 8.86 -2.62
C GLU A 32 9.90 7.69 -2.93
N THR A 33 9.38 6.46 -2.83
CA THR A 33 10.08 5.24 -3.24
C THR A 33 9.21 4.45 -4.20
N VAL A 34 9.77 4.08 -5.35
CA VAL A 34 9.07 3.27 -6.34
C VAL A 34 9.27 1.80 -6.03
N VAL A 35 8.17 1.06 -5.89
CA VAL A 35 8.10 -0.37 -5.68
C VAL A 35 7.49 -1.03 -6.91
N GLN A 36 8.21 -1.97 -7.50
CA GLN A 36 7.81 -2.72 -8.68
C GLN A 36 7.23 -4.09 -8.31
N HIS A 37 6.56 -4.69 -9.29
CA HIS A 37 5.91 -6.00 -9.18
C HIS A 37 4.93 -6.07 -8.02
N VAL A 38 3.96 -5.16 -8.01
CA VAL A 38 2.85 -5.16 -7.06
C VAL A 38 1.55 -5.51 -7.79
N HIS A 39 0.48 -5.75 -7.05
CA HIS A 39 -0.85 -5.96 -7.62
C HIS A 39 -1.90 -5.20 -6.83
N LEU A 40 -2.68 -4.37 -7.51
CA LEU A 40 -3.83 -3.69 -6.91
C LEU A 40 -5.11 -4.47 -7.13
N GLN A 41 -5.78 -4.85 -6.04
CA GLN A 41 -7.13 -5.39 -6.08
C GLN A 41 -8.11 -4.36 -5.54
N ASN A 42 -9.03 -3.90 -6.39
CA ASN A 42 -10.12 -3.04 -5.95
C ASN A 42 -11.17 -3.87 -5.18
N THR A 43 -11.68 -3.32 -4.10
CA THR A 43 -12.78 -3.90 -3.32
C THR A 43 -13.84 -2.85 -2.99
N ASN A 44 -15.10 -3.24 -3.03
CA ASN A 44 -16.18 -2.35 -2.62
C ASN A 44 -16.55 -2.75 -1.20
N GLU A 45 -16.23 -1.91 -0.22
CA GLU A 45 -16.68 -2.12 1.15
C GLU A 45 -17.99 -1.37 1.37
N VAL A 46 -19.01 -2.08 1.85
CA VAL A 46 -20.29 -1.47 2.20
C VAL A 46 -20.36 -1.38 3.73
N LYS A 47 -20.26 -0.16 4.26
CA LYS A 47 -20.42 0.11 5.68
C LYS A 47 -21.87 0.51 5.95
N LYS A 48 -22.61 -0.38 6.64
CA LYS A 48 -23.96 -0.07 7.14
C LYS A 48 -23.84 0.55 8.53
N THR A 49 -24.34 1.77 8.67
CA THR A 49 -24.57 2.42 9.96
C THR A 49 -26.07 2.40 10.28
N ARG A 50 -26.46 2.75 11.50
CA ARG A 50 -27.87 2.79 11.91
C ARG A 50 -28.70 3.69 10.99
N ASP A 51 -28.09 4.77 10.51
CA ASP A 51 -28.80 5.85 9.82
C ASP A 51 -28.49 5.91 8.30
N ASN A 52 -27.42 5.25 7.80
CA ASN A 52 -27.02 5.27 6.38
C ASN A 52 -26.22 4.03 5.93
N THR A 53 -26.29 3.70 4.64
CA THR A 53 -25.36 2.77 3.97
C THR A 53 -24.31 3.57 3.20
N GLU A 54 -23.07 3.57 3.67
CA GLU A 54 -21.93 4.17 2.96
C GLU A 54 -21.23 3.07 2.16
N VAL A 55 -20.97 3.32 0.88
CA VAL A 55 -20.07 2.47 0.08
C VAL A 55 -18.73 3.19 0.06
N VAL A 56 -17.73 2.60 0.71
CA VAL A 56 -16.35 3.06 0.65
C VAL A 56 -15.62 2.17 -0.34
N LEU A 57 -15.13 2.77 -1.43
CA LEU A 57 -14.19 2.08 -2.30
C LEU A 57 -12.89 1.93 -1.51
N ARG A 58 -12.52 0.68 -1.24
CA ARG A 58 -11.21 0.35 -0.67
C ARG A 58 -10.43 -0.41 -1.73
N SER A 59 -9.12 -0.41 -1.62
CA SER A 59 -8.30 -1.32 -2.41
C SER A 59 -7.32 -2.03 -1.51
N VAL A 60 -6.86 -3.20 -1.92
CA VAL A 60 -5.76 -3.89 -1.27
C VAL A 60 -4.61 -3.93 -2.25
N LEU A 61 -3.46 -3.39 -1.85
CA LEU A 61 -2.22 -3.51 -2.62
C LEU A 61 -1.42 -4.69 -2.07
N PHE A 62 -1.20 -5.68 -2.92
CA PHE A 62 -0.36 -6.83 -2.62
C PHE A 62 1.07 -6.56 -3.06
N ILE A 63 2.01 -6.72 -2.12
CA ILE A 63 3.44 -6.58 -2.32
C ILE A 63 4.09 -7.91 -1.95
N ASP A 64 4.58 -8.64 -2.95
CA ASP A 64 5.23 -9.94 -2.75
C ASP A 64 6.60 -9.78 -2.07
N GLY A 65 6.85 -10.56 -1.03
CA GLY A 65 8.09 -10.46 -0.24
C GLY A 65 9.35 -10.92 -0.97
N ARG A 66 9.22 -11.53 -2.16
CA ARG A 66 10.35 -12.01 -2.97
C ARG A 66 10.47 -11.30 -4.31
N LEU A 67 9.35 -11.08 -5.00
CA LEU A 67 9.32 -10.56 -6.36
C LEU A 67 9.19 -9.04 -6.40
N SER A 68 8.52 -8.42 -5.41
CA SER A 68 8.44 -6.98 -5.32
C SER A 68 9.76 -6.39 -4.85
N SER A 69 10.12 -5.23 -5.40
CA SER A 69 11.39 -4.58 -5.10
C SER A 69 11.28 -3.06 -5.19
N PRO A 70 11.97 -2.31 -4.32
CA PRO A 70 12.78 -2.79 -3.19
C PRO A 70 11.92 -3.38 -2.06
N ALA A 71 12.54 -4.22 -1.21
CA ALA A 71 11.92 -4.67 0.03
C ALA A 71 11.96 -3.52 1.04
N LEU A 72 10.81 -3.19 1.64
CA LEU A 72 10.64 -2.08 2.58
C LEU A 72 9.98 -2.57 3.87
N ASP A 73 10.25 -1.87 4.97
CA ASP A 73 9.56 -2.05 6.25
C ASP A 73 8.35 -1.11 6.31
N TYR A 74 7.21 -1.56 5.77
CA TYR A 74 6.02 -0.72 5.61
C TYR A 74 5.41 -0.29 6.95
N ASP A 75 5.55 -1.08 8.02
CA ASP A 75 5.11 -0.71 9.36
C ASP A 75 5.92 0.49 9.90
N ALA A 76 7.25 0.44 9.74
CA ALA A 76 8.12 1.55 10.10
C ALA A 76 7.86 2.79 9.25
N LEU A 77 7.65 2.64 7.94
CA LEU A 77 7.32 3.75 7.05
C LEU A 77 5.96 4.39 7.40
N ALA A 78 4.94 3.58 7.68
CA ALA A 78 3.63 4.07 8.11
C ALA A 78 3.72 4.85 9.43
N SER A 79 4.44 4.30 10.40
CA SER A 79 4.70 4.94 11.70
C SER A 79 5.45 6.27 11.54
N THR A 80 6.50 6.28 10.71
CA THR A 80 7.33 7.47 10.44
C THR A 80 6.51 8.56 9.76
N SER A 81 5.73 8.21 8.73
CA SER A 81 4.87 9.16 8.03
C SER A 81 3.89 9.82 9.00
N LEU A 82 3.21 9.02 9.82
CA LEU A 82 2.22 9.53 10.77
C LEU A 82 2.86 10.46 11.82
N GLN A 83 4.04 10.12 12.32
CA GLN A 83 4.81 10.99 13.23
C GLN A 83 5.18 12.33 12.58
N ASN A 84 5.42 12.34 11.28
CA ASN A 84 5.74 13.53 10.50
C ASN A 84 4.50 14.34 10.06
N GLY A 85 3.30 13.88 10.40
CA GLY A 85 2.06 14.67 10.37
C GLY A 85 1.05 14.28 9.30
N LYS A 86 1.34 13.31 8.44
CA LYS A 86 0.35 12.74 7.50
C LYS A 86 0.47 11.22 7.38
N PRO A 87 -0.65 10.50 7.19
CA PRO A 87 -0.60 9.06 6.92
C PRO A 87 0.25 8.73 5.68
N LEU A 88 0.77 7.51 5.65
CA LEU A 88 1.47 6.98 4.48
C LEU A 88 0.53 6.97 3.27
N ARG A 89 1.04 7.33 2.10
CA ARG A 89 0.25 7.31 0.86
C ARG A 89 0.93 6.44 -0.19
N CYS A 90 0.15 5.98 -1.15
CA CYS A 90 0.70 5.34 -2.34
C CYS A 90 -0.04 5.76 -3.60
N GLU A 91 0.71 6.03 -4.66
CA GLU A 91 0.16 6.13 -6.01
C GLU A 91 0.38 4.81 -6.74
N VAL A 92 -0.66 4.28 -7.39
CA VAL A 92 -0.55 3.00 -8.12
C VAL A 92 -0.80 3.21 -9.60
N ARG A 93 0.05 2.57 -10.42
CA ARG A 93 0.00 2.60 -11.89
C ARG A 93 0.13 1.20 -12.45
N ASN A 94 -0.43 0.97 -13.63
CA ASN A 94 -0.19 -0.27 -14.37
C ASN A 94 1.15 -0.24 -15.11
N ALA A 95 1.52 -1.36 -15.73
CA ALA A 95 2.75 -1.49 -16.54
C ALA A 95 2.85 -0.49 -17.70
N SER A 96 1.72 0.03 -18.20
CA SER A 96 1.67 1.07 -19.24
C SER A 96 1.71 2.49 -18.69
N SER A 97 2.05 2.67 -17.41
CA SER A 97 2.09 3.96 -16.70
C SER A 97 0.74 4.67 -16.56
N GLN A 98 -0.38 3.98 -16.81
CA GLN A 98 -1.71 4.53 -16.53
C GLN A 98 -1.95 4.51 -15.02
N LYS A 99 -2.28 5.67 -14.45
CA LYS A 99 -2.61 5.82 -13.03
C LYS A 99 -3.96 5.17 -12.73
N TYR A 100 -3.97 4.26 -11.75
CA TYR A 100 -5.19 3.74 -11.16
C TYR A 100 -5.74 4.70 -10.12
N GLY A 101 -4.87 5.25 -9.27
CA GLY A 101 -5.29 6.16 -8.22
C GLY A 101 -4.15 6.55 -7.31
N GLU A 102 -4.48 7.42 -6.35
CA GLU A 102 -3.62 7.79 -5.25
C GLU A 102 -4.41 7.61 -3.96
N PHE A 103 -3.84 6.83 -3.06
CA PHE A 103 -4.53 6.28 -1.91
C PHE A 103 -3.82 6.66 -0.62
N GLU A 104 -4.59 6.76 0.46
CA GLU A 104 -4.08 6.72 1.81
C GLU A 104 -3.98 5.27 2.28
N VAL A 105 -2.88 4.92 2.96
CA VAL A 105 -2.69 3.59 3.55
C VAL A 105 -3.30 3.59 4.96
N LEU A 106 -4.36 2.81 5.14
CA LEU A 106 -5.03 2.64 6.43
C LEU A 106 -4.45 1.52 7.28
N THR A 107 -4.04 0.43 6.65
CA THR A 107 -3.52 -0.75 7.34
C THR A 107 -2.32 -1.31 6.60
N VAL A 108 -1.38 -1.84 7.36
CA VAL A 108 -0.25 -2.63 6.88
C VAL A 108 -0.40 -4.01 7.52
N ASP A 109 -0.47 -5.07 6.71
CA ASP A 109 -0.56 -6.44 7.21
C ASP A 109 0.54 -7.33 6.58
N PRO A 110 1.63 -7.63 7.32
CA PRO A 110 2.64 -8.57 6.86
C PRO A 110 2.18 -10.02 7.04
N VAL A 111 1.91 -10.69 5.93
CA VAL A 111 1.45 -12.09 5.93
C VAL A 111 2.66 -13.04 5.97
N PRO A 112 2.78 -13.94 6.96
CA PRO A 112 3.94 -14.83 7.09
C PRO A 112 3.94 -15.97 6.06
N ASP A 113 5.13 -16.50 5.75
CA ASP A 113 5.32 -17.74 5.00
C ASP A 113 5.02 -18.99 5.87
N VAL A 114 5.06 -20.18 5.27
CA VAL A 114 4.92 -21.48 5.94
C VAL A 114 6.19 -22.31 5.76
N PRO A 115 6.99 -22.57 6.82
CA PRO A 115 6.82 -22.08 8.19
C PRO A 115 7.04 -20.55 8.31
N ALA A 116 6.53 -19.95 9.40
CA ALA A 116 6.55 -18.50 9.65
C ALA A 116 7.94 -17.95 9.99
N THR A 117 8.90 -18.11 9.08
CA THR A 117 10.29 -17.68 9.22
C THR A 117 10.59 -16.38 8.49
N ARG A 118 9.67 -15.92 7.64
CA ARG A 118 9.77 -14.68 6.86
C ARG A 118 8.37 -14.18 6.47
N VAL A 119 8.30 -12.94 6.01
CA VAL A 119 7.11 -12.39 5.35
C VAL A 119 6.99 -12.99 3.94
N HIS A 120 5.81 -13.49 3.60
CA HIS A 120 5.48 -14.00 2.27
C HIS A 120 5.07 -12.86 1.34
N HIS A 121 4.16 -11.99 1.81
CA HIS A 121 3.76 -10.76 1.14
C HIS A 121 3.19 -9.79 2.18
N ILE A 122 2.99 -8.55 1.77
CA ILE A 122 2.39 -7.50 2.58
C ILE A 122 1.12 -7.05 1.88
N GLU A 123 0.07 -6.84 2.66
CA GLU A 123 -1.20 -6.27 2.20
C GLU A 123 -1.33 -4.86 2.76
N LEU A 124 -1.43 -3.86 1.87
CA LEU A 124 -1.78 -2.50 2.27
C LEU A 124 -3.27 -2.28 2.03
N GLY A 125 -4.01 -1.94 3.09
CA GLY A 125 -5.40 -1.50 2.99
C GLY A 125 -5.44 -0.04 2.59
N LEU A 126 -6.12 0.27 1.48
CA LEU A 126 -6.10 1.57 0.81
C LEU A 126 -7.48 2.22 0.79
N VAL A 127 -7.52 3.55 0.92
CA VAL A 127 -8.70 4.43 0.72
C VAL A 127 -8.42 5.67 -0.09
#